data_AF-A0A059D1V3-F1
#
_entry.id   AF-A0A059D1V3-F1
#
_cell.length_a   1.000
_cell.length_b   1.000
_cell.length_c   1.000
_cell.angle_alpha   90.00
_cell.angle_beta   90.00
_cell.angle_gamma   90.00
#
_symmetry.space_group_name_H-M   'P 1'
#
loop_
_entity.id
_entity.type
_entity.pdbx_description
1 polymer ?
#
loop_
_entity_poly.entity_id
_entity_poly.type
_entity_poly.pdbx_seq_one_letter_code
_entity_poly.pdbx_strand_id
1 'polypeptide(L)'
;MRILSLFSRRRIAHLLPNTFPKVLDSRRFRMVEICRQYTLDARGSAADLLPPFVKAVMHPDSVGSDLGQRSVYSLDEFARLGCWNYGDDNWSLDDGGYSYSDIAVYEGKVWVVDHAGKLSQMHTSLEHRSFSLPFYQTDGRRRKCHGSSKHLAVSGDDLYLADRFFGGYGDGFQTAFFIVYRLDQRRGRWEEVRSLGNSAFFICNRDSFVVSARELGGRGANCIYHAENQYSKFDVYDVATQRLRWPDKSDFLIGLSCSDDAGR
;
A
#
# COMPACT_ATOMS: atom_id res chain seq x y z
N MET A 1 -20.04 4.67 13.53
CA MET A 1 -18.83 4.80 12.68
C MET A 1 -17.79 5.59 13.46
N ARG A 2 -16.55 5.09 13.59
CA ARG A 2 -15.42 5.84 14.15
C ARG A 2 -14.60 6.39 12.98
N ILE A 3 -14.32 7.69 12.98
CA ILE A 3 -13.48 8.31 11.94
C ILE A 3 -12.04 8.26 12.43
N LEU A 4 -11.21 7.53 11.67
CA LEU A 4 -9.79 7.38 11.94
C LEU A 4 -9.00 8.05 10.83
N SER A 5 -7.79 8.49 11.15
CA SER A 5 -6.80 8.89 10.17
C SER A 5 -6.50 7.71 9.25
N LEU A 6 -6.49 7.96 7.94
CA LEU A 6 -6.14 6.95 6.92
C LEU A 6 -4.75 6.37 7.15
N PHE A 7 -3.86 7.16 7.74
CA PHE A 7 -2.47 6.78 7.91
C PHE A 7 -2.22 6.22 9.30
N SER A 8 -2.54 6.97 10.37
CA SER A 8 -2.19 6.57 11.74
C SER A 8 -3.17 5.62 12.40
N ARG A 9 -4.36 5.46 11.83
CA ARG A 9 -5.51 4.79 12.46
C ARG A 9 -5.89 5.36 13.83
N ARG A 10 -5.34 6.51 14.20
CA ARG A 10 -5.75 7.25 15.40
C ARG A 10 -7.04 7.99 15.11
N ARG A 11 -7.85 8.20 16.15
CA ARG A 11 -9.09 8.95 16.05
C ARG A 11 -8.78 10.38 15.62
N ILE A 12 -9.50 10.89 14.63
CA ILE A 12 -9.41 12.31 14.26
C ILE A 12 -10.19 13.11 15.31
N ALA A 13 -9.48 13.71 16.28
CA ALA A 13 -10.10 14.35 17.44
C ALA A 13 -10.20 15.89 17.33
N HIS A 14 -9.26 16.55 16.65
CA HIS A 14 -9.10 18.02 16.77
C HIS A 14 -9.02 18.81 15.45
N LEU A 15 -9.03 18.12 14.30
CA LEU A 15 -8.74 18.74 12.99
C LEU A 15 -9.89 18.65 11.99
N LEU A 16 -11.02 18.11 12.42
CA LEU A 16 -12.24 18.26 11.66
C LEU A 16 -12.63 19.76 11.71
N PRO A 17 -12.83 20.43 10.56
CA PRO A 17 -13.28 21.81 10.54
C PRO A 17 -14.49 21.98 11.47
N ASN A 18 -14.69 23.16 12.06
CA ASN A 18 -15.90 23.44 12.85
C ASN A 18 -17.20 23.24 12.06
N THR A 19 -17.10 23.16 10.73
CA THR A 19 -18.17 22.85 9.78
C THR A 19 -18.38 21.35 9.53
N PHE A 20 -17.56 20.46 10.10
CA PHE A 20 -17.70 19.03 9.91
C PHE A 20 -18.99 18.53 10.57
N PRO A 21 -19.83 17.78 9.86
CA PRO A 21 -21.14 17.40 10.34
C PRO A 21 -21.03 16.47 11.55
N LYS A 22 -21.75 16.79 12.63
CA LYS A 22 -21.88 15.92 13.82
C LYS A 22 -22.59 14.59 13.52
N VAL A 23 -23.44 14.59 12.49
CA VAL A 23 -24.18 13.42 12.01
C VAL A 23 -23.89 13.23 10.53
N LEU A 24 -23.32 12.09 10.18
CA LEU A 24 -23.11 11.69 8.79
C LEU A 24 -24.36 10.97 8.29
N ASP A 25 -25.15 11.68 7.47
CA ASP A 25 -26.31 11.13 6.78
C ASP A 25 -25.94 10.81 5.33
N SER A 26 -26.05 9.53 4.95
CA SER A 26 -25.76 9.06 3.59
C SER A 26 -26.68 9.65 2.51
N ARG A 27 -27.83 10.20 2.90
CA ARG A 27 -28.72 10.95 1.99
C ARG A 27 -28.18 12.36 1.68
N ARG A 28 -27.37 12.91 2.59
CA ARG A 28 -26.79 14.26 2.47
C ARG A 28 -25.34 14.22 1.99
N PHE A 29 -24.63 13.14 2.30
CA PHE A 29 -23.24 12.94 1.94
C PHE A 29 -23.09 11.62 1.20
N ARG A 30 -22.64 11.70 -0.06
CA ARG A 30 -22.25 10.52 -0.81
C ARG A 30 -20.99 9.94 -0.19
N MET A 31 -21.04 8.69 0.22
CA MET A 31 -19.86 7.93 0.67
C MET A 31 -19.42 7.01 -0.47
N VAL A 32 -18.11 6.95 -0.69
CA VAL A 32 -17.49 6.07 -1.68
C VAL A 32 -16.46 5.24 -0.94
N GLU A 33 -16.51 3.93 -1.15
CA GLU A 33 -15.47 3.02 -0.66
C GLU A 33 -14.22 3.21 -1.54
N ILE A 34 -13.09 3.53 -0.90
CA ILE A 34 -11.82 3.77 -1.60
C ILE A 34 -10.96 2.51 -1.60
N CYS A 35 -10.82 1.86 -0.45
CA CYS A 35 -10.03 0.66 -0.30
C CYS A 35 -10.55 -0.20 0.85
N ARG A 36 -10.21 -1.49 0.82
CA ARG A 36 -10.34 -2.42 1.94
C ARG A 36 -8.98 -2.78 2.44
N GLN A 37 -8.82 -2.70 3.76
CA GLN A 37 -7.59 -3.04 4.42
C GLN A 37 -7.85 -4.12 5.46
N TYR A 38 -7.03 -5.17 5.42
CA TYR A 38 -7.11 -6.27 6.37
C TYR A 38 -6.00 -6.14 7.40
N THR A 39 -6.30 -6.53 8.64
CA THR A 39 -5.30 -6.67 9.69
C THR A 39 -5.49 -7.94 10.45
N LEU A 40 -4.36 -8.54 10.80
CA LEU A 40 -4.28 -9.68 11.68
C LEU A 40 -4.07 -9.14 13.10
N ASP A 41 -5.13 -9.23 13.90
CA ASP A 41 -5.06 -8.95 15.35
C ASP A 41 -4.68 -10.27 16.04
N ALA A 42 -3.42 -10.39 16.47
CA ALA A 42 -2.98 -11.51 17.30
C ALA A 42 -3.50 -11.31 18.75
N ARG A 43 -4.78 -11.65 18.99
CA ARG A 43 -5.33 -11.72 20.35
C ARG A 43 -5.23 -13.16 20.87
N GLY A 44 -4.13 -13.49 21.53
CA GLY A 44 -3.89 -14.80 22.16
C GLY A 44 -2.39 -15.09 22.39
N SER A 45 -2.04 -16.13 23.15
CA SER A 45 -0.65 -16.48 23.56
C SER A 45 0.32 -16.79 22.40
N ALA A 46 -0.16 -16.79 21.16
CA ALA A 46 0.66 -16.85 19.94
C ALA A 46 1.21 -15.48 19.53
N ALA A 47 0.91 -14.41 20.29
CA ALA A 47 1.53 -13.09 20.13
C ALA A 47 3.07 -13.13 20.23
N ASP A 48 3.63 -14.19 20.81
CA ASP A 48 5.08 -14.37 20.98
C ASP A 48 5.75 -15.15 19.82
N LEU A 49 4.99 -15.66 18.85
CA LEU A 49 5.54 -16.56 17.80
C LEU A 49 5.38 -16.05 16.36
N LEU A 50 4.56 -15.03 16.11
CA LEU A 50 4.43 -14.44 14.78
C LEU A 50 4.78 -12.96 14.80
N PRO A 51 5.78 -12.54 14.00
CA PRO A 51 6.13 -11.12 13.89
C PRO A 51 4.96 -10.29 13.38
N PRO A 52 4.84 -9.01 13.78
CA PRO A 52 3.73 -8.15 13.39
C PRO A 52 3.63 -8.04 11.85
N PHE A 53 2.55 -8.58 11.29
CA PHE A 53 2.31 -8.57 9.84
C PHE A 53 2.22 -7.14 9.27
N VAL A 54 2.89 -6.92 8.14
CA VAL A 54 3.05 -5.63 7.49
C VAL A 54 1.85 -5.31 6.60
N LYS A 55 1.43 -6.24 5.74
CA LYS A 55 0.27 -6.10 4.86
C LYS A 55 -0.43 -7.44 4.66
N ALA A 56 -1.76 -7.43 4.59
CA ALA A 56 -2.56 -8.61 4.33
C ALA A 56 -3.61 -8.34 3.24
N VAL A 57 -3.89 -9.35 2.43
CA VAL A 57 -4.93 -9.34 1.41
C VAL A 57 -5.81 -10.59 1.53
N MET A 58 -7.08 -10.46 1.19
CA MET A 58 -8.03 -11.57 1.15
C MET A 58 -8.46 -11.81 -0.29
N HIS A 59 -8.56 -13.09 -0.69
CA HIS A 59 -9.07 -13.46 -2.00
C HIS A 59 -9.78 -14.83 -1.95
N PRO A 60 -10.94 -15.00 -2.62
CA PRO A 60 -11.77 -13.96 -3.23
C PRO A 60 -12.47 -13.08 -2.17
N ASP A 61 -12.55 -11.78 -2.46
CA ASP A 61 -13.19 -10.77 -1.60
C ASP A 61 -14.46 -10.18 -2.26
N SER A 62 -15.34 -11.04 -2.77
CA SER A 62 -16.63 -10.62 -3.31
C SER A 62 -17.80 -11.03 -2.43
N VAL A 63 -18.86 -10.21 -2.49
CA VAL A 63 -20.13 -10.48 -1.81
C VAL A 63 -20.78 -11.67 -2.53
N GLY A 64 -20.94 -12.79 -1.82
CA GLY A 64 -21.51 -14.02 -2.37
C GLY A 64 -20.48 -15.07 -2.82
N SER A 65 -19.17 -14.85 -2.63
CA SER A 65 -18.20 -15.95 -2.75
C SER A 65 -18.47 -17.03 -1.71
N ASP A 66 -18.31 -18.29 -2.08
CA ASP A 66 -18.31 -19.40 -1.13
C ASP A 66 -17.22 -19.16 -0.07
N LEU A 67 -17.63 -19.18 1.20
CA LEU A 67 -16.72 -18.96 2.34
C LEU A 67 -15.61 -20.01 2.34
N GLY A 68 -15.89 -21.24 1.88
CA GLY A 68 -14.92 -22.33 1.80
C GLY A 68 -13.78 -22.12 0.79
N GLN A 69 -13.82 -21.06 -0.02
CA GLN A 69 -12.79 -20.75 -1.01
C GLN A 69 -11.93 -19.54 -0.64
N ARG A 70 -12.15 -18.94 0.54
CA ARG A 70 -11.43 -17.72 0.95
C ARG A 70 -10.07 -18.06 1.52
N SER A 71 -9.08 -17.33 1.04
CA SER A 71 -7.71 -17.37 1.54
C SER A 71 -7.27 -15.97 1.94
N VAL A 72 -6.52 -15.90 3.03
CA VAL A 72 -5.82 -14.70 3.48
C VAL A 72 -4.35 -14.90 3.21
N TYR A 73 -3.72 -13.90 2.60
CA TYR A 73 -2.29 -13.86 2.36
C TYR A 73 -1.71 -12.68 3.13
N SER A 74 -0.55 -12.85 3.75
CA SER A 74 0.10 -11.76 4.45
C SER A 74 1.61 -11.79 4.31
N LEU A 75 2.21 -10.60 4.37
CA LEU A 75 3.64 -10.43 4.50
C LEU A 75 3.98 -10.11 5.95
N ASP A 76 4.96 -10.82 6.48
CA ASP A 76 5.48 -10.59 7.83
C ASP A 76 6.60 -9.53 7.84
N GLU A 77 7.10 -9.18 9.02
CA GLU A 77 8.16 -8.15 9.14
C GLU A 77 9.50 -8.56 8.52
N PHE A 78 9.68 -9.87 8.27
CA PHE A 78 10.86 -10.44 7.62
C PHE A 78 10.64 -10.66 6.12
N ALA A 79 9.60 -10.04 5.54
CA ALA A 79 9.28 -10.13 4.11
C ALA A 79 8.90 -11.56 3.66
N ARG A 80 8.49 -12.43 4.59
CA ARG A 80 8.01 -13.79 4.28
C ARG A 80 6.52 -13.78 4.01
N LEU A 81 6.09 -14.61 3.06
CA LEU A 81 4.69 -14.79 2.72
C LEU A 81 4.07 -15.89 3.58
N GLY A 82 2.90 -15.62 4.13
CA GLY A 82 2.03 -16.63 4.72
C GLY A 82 0.69 -16.69 4.00
N CYS A 83 0.11 -17.89 3.89
CA CYS A 83 -1.28 -18.07 3.50
C CYS A 83 -2.07 -18.83 4.58
N TRP A 84 -3.36 -18.50 4.68
CA TRP A 84 -4.32 -19.18 5.51
C TRP A 84 -5.60 -19.36 4.72
N ASN A 85 -6.07 -20.58 4.55
CA ASN A 85 -7.34 -20.86 3.92
C ASN A 85 -8.45 -20.98 4.96
N TYR A 86 -9.68 -20.69 4.55
CA TYR A 86 -10.83 -20.82 5.42
C TYR A 86 -10.94 -22.27 5.94
N GLY A 87 -10.86 -22.42 7.25
CA GLY A 87 -10.90 -23.72 7.93
C GLY A 87 -9.53 -24.31 8.26
N ASP A 88 -8.44 -23.68 7.83
CA ASP A 88 -7.09 -24.08 8.25
C ASP A 88 -6.90 -23.79 9.74
N ASP A 89 -6.31 -24.74 10.48
CA ASP A 89 -5.96 -24.52 11.89
C ASP A 89 -4.72 -23.62 12.04
N ASN A 90 -3.83 -23.61 11.04
CA ASN A 90 -2.55 -22.91 11.08
C ASN A 90 -2.24 -22.19 9.76
N TRP A 91 -1.35 -21.20 9.83
CA TRP A 91 -0.79 -20.55 8.64
C TRP A 91 0.21 -21.46 7.94
N SER A 92 0.13 -21.54 6.62
CA SER A 92 1.22 -22.05 5.80
C SER A 92 2.19 -20.91 5.51
N LEU A 93 3.48 -21.13 5.74
CA LEU A 93 4.53 -20.12 5.56
C LEU A 93 5.45 -20.53 4.41
N ASP A 94 5.84 -19.56 3.58
CA ASP A 94 6.86 -19.74 2.56
C ASP A 94 8.25 -19.76 3.23
N ASP A 95 8.89 -20.92 3.21
CA ASP A 95 10.25 -21.16 3.71
C ASP A 95 11.31 -21.10 2.59
N GLY A 96 10.90 -20.83 1.35
CA GLY A 96 11.73 -20.89 0.14
C GLY A 96 12.82 -19.82 0.02
N GLY A 97 13.05 -19.02 1.06
CA GLY A 97 14.09 -17.99 1.10
C GLY A 97 13.79 -16.75 0.25
N TYR A 98 12.56 -16.60 -0.25
CA TYR A 98 12.13 -15.40 -0.97
C TYR A 98 11.80 -14.26 0.01
N SER A 99 12.18 -13.04 -0.38
CA SER A 99 11.84 -11.83 0.37
C SER A 99 10.99 -10.91 -0.49
N TYR A 100 9.72 -10.78 -0.11
CA TYR A 100 8.73 -9.96 -0.81
C TYR A 100 8.62 -8.57 -0.19
N SER A 101 8.55 -7.56 -1.04
CA SER A 101 8.40 -6.18 -0.61
C SER A 101 6.95 -5.73 -0.50
N ASP A 102 6.05 -6.25 -1.35
CA ASP A 102 4.62 -5.94 -1.25
C ASP A 102 3.74 -7.04 -1.88
N ILE A 103 2.46 -7.01 -1.53
CA ILE A 103 1.41 -7.91 -1.98
C ILE A 103 0.14 -7.13 -2.39
N ALA A 104 -0.55 -7.56 -3.45
CA ALA A 104 -1.81 -6.95 -3.89
C ALA A 104 -2.72 -7.98 -4.58
N VAL A 105 -4.04 -7.71 -4.56
CA VAL A 105 -5.00 -8.42 -5.41
C VAL A 105 -5.23 -7.59 -6.67
N TYR A 106 -4.95 -8.17 -7.83
CA TYR A 106 -5.09 -7.52 -9.13
C TYR A 106 -5.66 -8.51 -10.14
N GLU A 107 -6.71 -8.09 -10.86
CA GLU A 107 -7.49 -8.95 -11.78
C GLU A 107 -7.94 -10.28 -11.17
N GLY A 108 -8.39 -10.23 -9.91
CA GLY A 108 -8.86 -11.43 -9.20
C GLY A 108 -7.77 -12.46 -8.94
N LYS A 109 -6.51 -12.04 -8.86
CA LYS A 109 -5.37 -12.89 -8.52
C LYS A 109 -4.50 -12.22 -7.48
N VAL A 110 -3.79 -13.01 -6.68
CA VAL A 110 -2.85 -12.51 -5.68
C VAL A 110 -1.47 -12.40 -6.33
N TRP A 111 -0.88 -11.21 -6.19
CA TRP A 111 0.41 -10.88 -6.76
C TRP A 111 1.34 -10.39 -5.68
N VAL A 112 2.59 -10.83 -5.74
CA VAL A 112 3.67 -10.35 -4.89
C VAL A 112 4.79 -9.76 -5.73
N VAL A 113 5.49 -8.79 -5.17
CA VAL A 113 6.69 -8.21 -5.76
C VAL A 113 7.87 -8.38 -4.81
N ASP A 114 9.01 -8.80 -5.34
CA ASP A 114 10.26 -8.86 -4.56
C ASP A 114 11.02 -7.52 -4.56
N HIS A 115 12.11 -7.46 -3.79
CA HIS A 115 12.96 -6.27 -3.70
C HIS A 115 13.58 -5.83 -5.04
N ALA A 116 13.74 -6.76 -5.99
CA ALA A 116 14.24 -6.49 -7.34
C ALA A 116 13.13 -6.03 -8.32
N GLY A 117 11.89 -5.94 -7.85
CA GLY A 117 10.73 -5.58 -8.68
C GLY A 117 10.16 -6.72 -9.51
N LYS A 118 10.54 -7.98 -9.24
CA LYS A 118 9.98 -9.14 -9.93
C LYS A 118 8.57 -9.41 -9.43
N LEU A 119 7.60 -9.39 -10.34
CA LEU A 119 6.21 -9.70 -10.05
C LEU A 119 5.96 -11.20 -10.25
N SER A 120 5.39 -11.84 -9.22
CA SER A 120 5.02 -13.26 -9.24
C SER A 120 3.56 -13.43 -8.84
N GLN A 121 2.85 -14.32 -9.55
CA GLN A 121 1.51 -14.72 -9.18
C GLN A 121 1.59 -15.79 -8.10
N MET A 122 0.78 -15.64 -7.05
CA MET A 122 0.66 -16.61 -5.97
C MET A 122 -0.54 -17.52 -6.17
N HIS A 123 -0.28 -18.82 -6.02
CA HIS A 123 -1.31 -19.83 -5.91
C HIS A 123 -1.59 -20.17 -4.44
N THR A 124 -2.73 -20.80 -4.18
CA THR A 124 -3.18 -21.17 -2.82
C THR A 124 -2.21 -22.09 -2.09
N SER A 125 -1.41 -22.89 -2.82
CA SER A 125 -0.35 -23.76 -2.31
C SER A 125 0.99 -23.06 -2.05
N LEU A 126 1.05 -21.72 -2.12
CA LEU A 126 2.29 -20.93 -2.11
C LEU A 126 3.24 -21.21 -3.29
N GLU A 127 2.81 -21.99 -4.27
CA GLU A 127 3.51 -22.11 -5.55
C GLU A 127 3.48 -20.77 -6.27
N HIS A 128 4.66 -20.31 -6.71
CA HIS A 128 4.81 -19.04 -7.38
C HIS A 128 5.11 -19.23 -8.87
N ARG A 129 4.37 -18.52 -9.74
CA ARG A 129 4.70 -18.39 -11.16
C ARG A 129 5.22 -16.99 -11.43
N SER A 130 6.47 -16.91 -11.87
CA SER A 130 7.08 -15.63 -12.25
C SER A 130 6.40 -15.07 -13.50
N PHE A 131 5.99 -13.80 -13.47
CA PHE A 131 5.26 -13.16 -14.57
C PHE A 131 6.01 -11.99 -15.20
N SER A 132 6.72 -11.20 -14.40
CA SER A 132 7.55 -10.13 -14.93
C SER A 132 9.04 -10.42 -14.80
N LEU A 133 9.81 -9.81 -15.70
CA LEU A 133 11.24 -9.70 -15.49
C LEU A 133 11.52 -8.64 -14.41
N PRO A 134 12.48 -8.87 -13.50
CA PRO A 134 12.92 -7.86 -12.55
C PRO A 134 13.53 -6.65 -13.27
N PHE A 135 13.60 -5.51 -12.59
CA PHE A 135 13.97 -4.23 -13.20
C PHE A 135 15.28 -4.29 -14.00
N TYR A 136 16.30 -4.97 -13.47
CA TYR A 136 17.62 -5.10 -14.10
C TYR A 136 17.64 -5.81 -15.47
N GLN A 137 16.54 -6.49 -15.85
CA GLN A 137 16.39 -7.13 -17.17
C GLN A 137 15.50 -6.33 -18.12
N THR A 138 14.78 -5.32 -17.62
CA THR A 138 13.76 -4.59 -18.39
C THR A 138 14.28 -3.31 -19.04
N ASP A 139 15.24 -2.62 -18.41
CA ASP A 139 15.89 -1.46 -19.00
C ASP A 139 17.32 -1.80 -19.46
N GLY A 140 17.61 -1.66 -20.76
CA GLY A 140 18.99 -1.68 -21.25
C GLY A 140 19.89 -0.58 -20.65
N ARG A 141 19.35 0.24 -19.74
CA ARG A 141 20.03 1.24 -18.93
C ARG A 141 20.28 0.64 -17.56
N ARG A 142 21.48 0.15 -17.30
CA ARG A 142 21.90 -0.35 -15.97
C ARG A 142 21.71 0.70 -14.87
N ARG A 143 20.48 0.94 -14.37
CA ARG A 143 20.27 1.59 -13.08
C ARG A 143 20.69 0.57 -12.04
N LYS A 144 21.97 0.64 -11.66
CA LYS A 144 22.61 -0.20 -10.62
C LYS A 144 21.98 -0.05 -9.23
N CYS A 145 21.04 0.89 -9.07
CA CYS A 145 20.38 1.19 -7.81
C CYS A 145 18.87 1.08 -8.03
N HIS A 146 18.25 0.08 -7.39
CA HIS A 146 16.80 0.01 -7.22
C HIS A 146 16.44 0.70 -5.92
N GLY A 147 15.21 1.19 -5.82
CA GLY A 147 14.74 1.76 -4.57
C GLY A 147 14.70 0.67 -3.48
N SER A 148 14.76 1.11 -2.25
CA SER A 148 14.92 0.23 -1.09
C SER A 148 13.60 -0.36 -0.59
N SER A 149 12.46 0.16 -1.06
CA SER A 149 11.14 -0.43 -0.82
C SER A 149 10.24 -0.30 -2.05
N LYS A 150 9.36 -1.29 -2.23
CA LYS A 150 8.46 -1.43 -3.38
C LYS A 150 7.04 -1.43 -2.86
N HIS A 151 6.13 -0.72 -3.54
CA HIS A 151 4.73 -0.64 -3.16
C HIS A 151 3.83 -0.85 -4.38
N LEU A 152 2.98 -1.87 -4.33
CA LEU A 152 1.98 -2.18 -5.36
C LEU A 152 0.69 -1.40 -5.10
N ALA A 153 0.16 -0.78 -6.13
CA ALA A 153 -1.10 -0.04 -6.07
C ALA A 153 -1.96 -0.34 -7.30
N VAL A 154 -3.22 -0.69 -7.08
CA VAL A 154 -4.19 -0.98 -8.14
C VAL A 154 -5.05 0.25 -8.40
N SER A 155 -5.22 0.60 -9.67
CA SER A 155 -6.05 1.74 -10.10
C SER A 155 -6.87 1.35 -11.33
N GLY A 156 -8.14 1.00 -11.12
CA GLY A 156 -8.97 0.44 -12.18
C GLY A 156 -8.36 -0.87 -12.68
N ASP A 157 -8.10 -0.94 -13.98
CA ASP A 157 -7.55 -2.12 -14.64
C ASP A 157 -6.01 -2.11 -14.71
N ASP A 158 -5.35 -1.10 -14.13
CA ASP A 158 -3.90 -0.96 -14.15
C ASP A 158 -3.28 -1.32 -12.79
N LEU A 159 -2.17 -2.06 -12.83
CA LEU A 159 -1.29 -2.30 -11.68
C LEU A 159 -0.06 -1.40 -11.78
N TYR A 160 0.20 -0.68 -10.69
CA TYR A 160 1.37 0.18 -10.54
C TYR A 160 2.32 -0.34 -9.47
N LEU A 161 3.59 0.01 -9.66
CA LEU A 161 4.65 -0.23 -8.70
C LEU A 161 5.37 1.09 -8.42
N ALA A 162 5.28 1.58 -7.18
CA ALA A 162 6.06 2.71 -6.70
C ALA A 162 7.36 2.19 -6.06
N ASP A 163 8.48 2.53 -6.67
CA ASP A 163 9.82 2.21 -6.18
C ASP A 163 10.39 3.40 -5.39
N ARG A 164 10.57 3.22 -4.09
CA ARG A 164 10.96 4.26 -3.13
C ARG A 164 12.47 4.24 -2.89
N PHE A 165 13.13 5.35 -3.13
CA PHE A 165 14.56 5.52 -2.92
C PHE A 165 14.82 6.31 -1.64
N PHE A 166 15.75 5.82 -0.81
CA PHE A 166 16.25 6.58 0.33
C PHE A 166 17.43 7.47 -0.07
N GLY A 167 17.64 8.57 0.63
CA GLY A 167 18.82 9.43 0.52
C GLY A 167 19.36 9.85 1.89
N GLY A 168 20.62 10.27 1.90
CA GLY A 168 21.30 10.90 3.06
C GLY A 168 22.63 10.25 3.45
N TYR A 169 23.58 11.09 3.87
CA TYR A 169 24.70 10.75 4.75
C TYR A 169 24.38 11.36 6.13
N GLY A 170 24.10 10.54 7.16
CA GLY A 170 23.69 10.98 8.52
C GLY A 170 22.74 10.01 9.23
N ASP A 171 22.14 10.44 10.36
CA ASP A 171 21.34 9.65 11.34
C ASP A 171 19.98 9.10 10.84
N GLY A 172 19.88 8.65 9.58
CA GLY A 172 18.73 7.88 9.12
C GLY A 172 18.52 7.82 7.61
N PHE A 173 17.79 6.81 7.16
CA PHE A 173 17.36 6.61 5.77
C PHE A 173 16.07 7.39 5.51
N GLN A 174 16.15 8.61 4.97
CA GLN A 174 14.96 9.40 4.60
C GLN A 174 14.55 9.13 3.15
N THR A 175 13.25 9.22 2.85
CA THR A 175 12.79 9.16 1.45
C THR A 175 13.43 10.28 0.64
N ALA A 176 14.10 9.96 -0.46
CA ALA A 176 14.63 10.95 -1.39
C ALA A 176 13.65 11.21 -2.54
N PHE A 177 13.19 10.15 -3.20
CA PHE A 177 12.26 10.23 -4.33
C PHE A 177 11.60 8.88 -4.60
N PHE A 178 10.61 8.90 -5.49
CA PHE A 178 9.96 7.70 -6.00
C PHE A 178 10.14 7.62 -7.52
N ILE A 179 10.18 6.40 -8.04
CA ILE A 179 9.93 6.12 -9.44
C ILE A 179 8.68 5.26 -9.53
N VAL A 180 7.71 5.65 -10.36
CA VAL A 180 6.49 4.89 -10.53
C VAL A 180 6.53 4.16 -11.87
N TYR A 181 6.11 2.91 -11.83
CA TYR A 181 5.99 2.06 -13.00
C TYR A 181 4.55 1.57 -13.14
N ARG A 182 4.09 1.41 -14.38
CA ARG A 182 2.86 0.70 -14.72
C ARG A 182 3.22 -0.65 -15.35
N LEU A 183 2.47 -1.70 -15.02
CA LEU A 183 2.65 -3.01 -15.64
C LEU A 183 2.14 -3.00 -17.09
N ASP A 184 3.00 -3.27 -18.06
CA ASP A 184 2.57 -3.72 -19.39
C ASP A 184 2.39 -5.24 -19.33
N GLN A 185 1.14 -5.68 -19.14
CA GLN A 185 0.81 -7.10 -19.06
C GLN A 185 1.15 -7.87 -20.34
N ARG A 186 0.97 -7.24 -21.51
CA ARG A 186 1.18 -7.89 -22.81
C ARG A 186 2.66 -8.24 -23.00
N ARG A 187 3.54 -7.40 -22.47
CA ARG A 187 4.99 -7.58 -22.52
C ARG A 187 5.59 -8.17 -21.24
N GLY A 188 4.82 -8.33 -20.17
CA GLY A 188 5.31 -8.83 -18.88
C GLY A 188 6.42 -7.96 -18.28
N ARG A 189 6.31 -6.63 -18.39
CA ARG A 189 7.36 -5.71 -17.93
C ARG A 189 6.81 -4.42 -17.32
N TRP A 190 7.64 -3.77 -16.53
CA TRP A 190 7.36 -2.45 -15.96
C TRP A 190 7.71 -1.33 -16.94
N GLU A 191 6.81 -0.36 -17.09
CA GLU A 191 7.04 0.87 -17.87
C GLU A 191 7.02 2.08 -16.94
N GLU A 192 8.12 2.84 -16.88
CA GLU A 192 8.23 4.06 -16.06
C GLU A 192 7.16 5.06 -16.51
N VAL A 193 6.36 5.56 -15.57
CA VAL A 193 5.38 6.62 -15.80
C VAL A 193 5.82 7.91 -15.10
N ARG A 194 5.69 9.04 -15.80
CA ARG A 194 6.04 10.38 -15.28
C ARG A 194 4.82 11.22 -14.90
N SER A 195 3.64 10.63 -14.98
CA SER A 195 2.38 11.24 -14.59
C SER A 195 1.41 10.16 -14.16
N LEU A 196 0.74 10.40 -13.04
CA LEU A 196 -0.40 9.60 -12.55
C LEU A 196 -1.73 10.15 -13.07
N GLY A 197 -1.70 11.15 -13.95
CA GLY A 197 -2.86 11.87 -14.43
C GLY A 197 -3.69 12.45 -13.28
N ASN A 198 -4.95 12.03 -13.22
CA ASN A 198 -5.93 12.46 -12.23
C ASN A 198 -5.95 11.54 -10.98
N SER A 199 -4.88 10.81 -10.73
CA SER A 199 -4.78 9.90 -9.58
C SER A 199 -3.84 10.46 -8.51
N ALA A 200 -4.19 10.18 -7.26
CA ALA A 200 -3.39 10.40 -6.06
C ALA A 200 -3.07 9.03 -5.46
N PHE A 201 -1.79 8.73 -5.26
CA PHE A 201 -1.35 7.46 -4.68
C PHE A 201 -1.17 7.65 -3.19
N PHE A 202 -1.62 6.68 -2.40
CA PHE A 202 -1.46 6.65 -0.95
C PHE A 202 -0.63 5.44 -0.62
N ILE A 203 0.57 5.67 -0.08
CA ILE A 203 1.48 4.63 0.38
C ILE A 203 1.53 4.75 1.90
N CYS A 204 0.84 3.83 2.56
CA CYS A 204 0.75 3.75 4.01
C CYS A 204 1.54 2.55 4.52
N ASN A 205 1.82 2.54 5.83
CA ASN A 205 2.59 1.47 6.48
C ASN A 205 2.06 0.04 6.18
N ARG A 206 0.74 -0.09 6.06
CA ARG A 206 0.08 -1.39 5.94
C ARG A 206 -0.77 -1.55 4.68
N ASP A 207 -0.80 -0.55 3.81
CA ASP A 207 -1.55 -0.65 2.55
C ASP A 207 -1.13 0.44 1.56
N SER A 208 -1.39 0.17 0.29
CA SER A 208 -1.16 1.12 -0.79
C SER A 208 -2.39 1.13 -1.69
N PHE A 209 -2.97 2.30 -1.91
CA PHE A 209 -4.19 2.45 -2.71
C PHE A 209 -4.16 3.72 -3.55
N VAL A 210 -5.02 3.77 -4.56
CA VAL A 210 -5.11 4.90 -5.49
C VAL A 210 -6.48 5.53 -5.40
N VAL A 211 -6.51 6.86 -5.37
CA VAL A 211 -7.76 7.64 -5.33
C VAL A 211 -7.80 8.57 -6.52
N SER A 212 -8.96 8.72 -7.14
CA SER A 212 -9.15 9.78 -8.12
C SER A 212 -9.09 11.14 -7.42
N ALA A 213 -8.25 12.05 -7.91
CA ALA A 213 -8.20 13.42 -7.44
C ALA A 213 -9.56 14.14 -7.52
N ARG A 214 -10.48 13.68 -8.39
CA ARG A 214 -11.87 14.18 -8.44
C ARG A 214 -12.63 13.88 -7.14
N GLU A 215 -12.45 12.70 -6.57
CA GLU A 215 -13.00 12.32 -5.26
C GLU A 215 -12.35 13.14 -4.12
N LEU A 216 -11.17 13.70 -4.36
CA LEU A 216 -10.45 14.60 -3.46
C LEU A 216 -10.72 16.09 -3.74
N GLY A 217 -11.80 16.41 -4.46
CA GLY A 217 -12.16 17.80 -4.80
C GLY A 217 -11.19 18.47 -5.78
N GLY A 218 -10.57 17.68 -6.66
CA GLY A 218 -9.59 18.12 -7.66
C GLY A 218 -8.16 18.26 -7.13
N ARG A 219 -7.88 17.77 -5.93
CA ARG A 219 -6.57 17.93 -5.26
C ARG A 219 -5.74 16.66 -5.31
N GLY A 220 -4.42 16.81 -5.18
CA GLY A 220 -3.49 15.68 -5.06
C GLY A 220 -3.29 14.87 -6.36
N ALA A 221 -3.78 15.36 -7.49
CA ALA A 221 -3.50 14.76 -8.80
C ALA A 221 -1.98 14.73 -9.05
N ASN A 222 -1.48 13.64 -9.62
CA ASN A 222 -0.04 13.42 -9.86
C ASN A 222 0.84 13.37 -8.59
N CYS A 223 0.25 13.16 -7.41
CA CYS A 223 1.00 13.08 -6.16
C CYS A 223 1.00 11.66 -5.56
N ILE A 224 2.07 11.37 -4.83
CA ILE A 224 2.17 10.24 -3.90
C ILE A 224 2.18 10.81 -2.48
N TYR A 225 1.22 10.40 -1.68
CA TYR A 225 1.11 10.67 -0.26
C TYR A 225 1.72 9.51 0.51
N HIS A 226 2.85 9.74 1.16
CA HIS A 226 3.61 8.72 1.86
C HIS A 226 3.64 8.99 3.36
N ALA A 227 3.40 7.96 4.17
CA ALA A 227 3.60 8.00 5.62
C ALA A 227 4.67 6.99 6.05
N GLU A 228 5.68 7.47 6.75
CA GLU A 228 6.75 6.63 7.27
C GLU A 228 6.31 5.86 8.53
N ASN A 229 7.02 4.76 8.81
CA ASN A 229 6.71 3.87 9.91
C ASN A 229 6.73 4.64 11.25
N GLN A 230 5.77 4.35 12.14
CA GLN A 230 5.42 5.09 13.37
C GLN A 230 4.60 6.40 13.22
N TYR A 231 4.17 6.76 12.00
CA TYR A 231 3.22 7.86 11.76
C TYR A 231 3.71 9.25 12.20
N SER A 232 5.03 9.42 12.36
CA SER A 232 5.65 10.68 12.79
C SER A 232 6.10 11.54 11.62
N LYS A 233 6.20 10.98 10.40
CA LYS A 233 6.60 11.72 9.19
C LYS A 233 5.69 11.41 8.02
N PHE A 234 5.30 12.48 7.34
CA PHE A 234 4.42 12.48 6.18
C PHE A 234 5.05 13.36 5.11
N ASP A 235 5.11 12.84 3.89
CA ASP A 235 5.65 13.56 2.75
C ASP A 235 4.71 13.43 1.56
N VAL A 236 4.72 14.46 0.71
CA VAL A 236 4.04 14.46 -0.57
C VAL A 236 5.10 14.50 -1.67
N TYR A 237 5.08 13.53 -2.56
CA TYR A 237 5.95 13.49 -3.73
C TYR A 237 5.14 13.84 -4.98
N ASP A 238 5.51 14.93 -5.65
CA ASP A 238 4.93 15.32 -6.93
C ASP A 238 5.68 14.59 -8.05
N VAL A 239 4.97 13.71 -8.76
CA VAL A 239 5.55 12.82 -9.77
C VAL A 239 6.02 13.58 -11.01
N ALA A 240 5.35 14.68 -11.36
CA ALA A 240 5.68 15.46 -12.55
C ALA A 240 6.96 16.28 -12.36
N THR A 241 7.10 16.91 -11.18
CA THR A 241 8.26 17.73 -10.83
C THR A 241 9.39 16.94 -10.17
N GLN A 242 9.12 15.70 -9.78
CA GLN A 242 10.02 14.80 -9.06
C GLN A 242 10.51 15.38 -7.72
N ARG A 243 9.64 16.13 -7.03
CA ARG A 243 9.98 16.81 -5.79
C ARG A 243 9.21 16.25 -4.61
N LEU A 244 9.94 16.01 -3.53
CA LEU A 244 9.38 15.77 -2.22
C LEU A 244 9.11 17.11 -1.53
N ARG A 245 7.97 17.21 -0.84
CA ARG A 245 7.62 18.36 0.00
C ARG A 245 6.89 17.90 1.26
N TRP A 246 6.95 18.75 2.28
CA TRP A 246 6.10 18.61 3.45
C TRP A 246 4.62 18.84 3.07
N PRO A 247 3.67 18.14 3.70
CA PRO A 247 2.24 18.36 3.52
C PRO A 247 1.85 19.79 3.93
N ASP A 248 0.93 20.38 3.17
CA ASP A 248 0.33 21.66 3.51
C ASP A 248 -1.14 21.51 3.96
N LYS A 249 -1.77 22.63 4.32
CA LYS A 249 -3.17 22.66 4.81
C LYS A 249 -4.16 21.95 3.87
N SER A 250 -3.93 22.00 2.56
CA SER A 250 -4.78 21.36 1.57
C SER A 250 -4.66 19.84 1.60
N ASP A 251 -3.48 19.32 1.94
CA ASP A 251 -3.21 17.90 2.08
C ASP A 251 -3.80 17.31 3.37
N PHE A 252 -3.86 18.08 4.46
CA PHE A 252 -4.53 17.64 5.69
C PHE A 252 -6.03 17.40 5.52
N LEU A 253 -6.68 18.09 4.57
CA LEU A 253 -8.08 17.86 4.22
C LEU A 253 -8.30 16.51 3.50
N ILE A 254 -7.23 15.86 3.06
CA ILE A 254 -7.22 14.52 2.44
C ILE A 254 -7.04 13.42 3.52
N GLY A 255 -6.97 13.79 4.81
CA GLY A 255 -6.99 12.84 5.93
C GLY A 255 -5.63 12.50 6.53
N LEU A 256 -4.60 13.33 6.30
CA LEU A 256 -3.22 13.14 6.79
C LEU A 256 -3.00 13.42 8.29
N SER A 257 -4.01 13.80 9.07
CA SER A 257 -3.76 14.22 10.45
C SER A 257 -3.55 13.07 11.44
N CYS A 258 -2.56 13.18 12.31
CA CYS A 258 -2.38 12.39 13.53
C CYS A 258 -2.33 13.35 14.73
N SER A 259 -2.92 13.00 15.88
CA SER A 259 -2.61 13.66 17.15
C SER A 259 -1.60 12.80 17.89
N ASP A 260 -0.45 13.37 18.25
CA ASP A 260 0.40 12.83 19.31
C ASP A 260 -0.16 13.32 20.63
N ASP A 261 -0.79 12.41 21.39
CA ASP A 261 -0.96 12.61 22.82
C ASP A 261 0.41 12.38 23.47
N ALA A 262 1.21 13.45 23.50
CA ALA A 262 2.26 13.62 24.47
C ALA A 262 1.92 14.88 25.29
N GLY A 263 1.12 14.67 26.35
CA GLY A 263 0.99 15.63 27.45
C GLY A 263 -0.44 16.08 27.76
N ARG A 264 -1.05 15.40 28.75
CA ARG A 264 -1.39 15.98 30.06
C ARG A 264 -1.63 14.88 31.07
#